data_AF-A0A6A5V8K2-F1
#
_entry.id   AF-A0A6A5V8K2-F1
#
_cell.length_a   1.000
_cell.length_b   1.000
_cell.length_c   1.000
_cell.angle_alpha   90.00
_cell.angle_beta   90.00
_cell.angle_gamma   90.00
#
_symmetry.space_group_name_H-M   'P 1'
#
loop_
_entity.id
_entity.type
_entity.pdbx_description
1 polymer ?
#
loop_
_entity_poly.entity_id
_entity_poly.type
_entity_poly.pdbx_seq_one_letter_code
_entity_poly.pdbx_strand_id
1 'polypeptide(L)'
;MQQLAIGTGPEDCWTFHYIHGDRNARDEHGVPIPISEQEYYAYNMPYPATGARAKFGVQDKAGAIFITHCFSPTDTYPRLYGHAIAEHDLPQVRSLSDLLFAGWLTGSHPRNGQNPNLYGLKYIFMIDIVNRETVSVMKRALASRGKDRPSVWPGDDFNVADAEGQALLGTPNGKPIGYLLNQHKNDLGYQ
;
A
#
# COMPACT_ATOMS: atom_id res chain seq x y z
N MET A 1 -6.38 -5.24 29.81
CA MET A 1 -5.94 -4.39 28.68
C MET A 1 -4.68 -5.02 28.13
N GLN A 2 -4.77 -5.71 26.98
CA GLN A 2 -3.65 -6.46 26.41
C GLN A 2 -2.77 -5.45 25.65
N GLN A 3 -1.54 -5.27 26.10
CA GLN A 3 -0.57 -4.40 25.46
C GLN A 3 -0.31 -4.94 24.05
N LEU A 4 -0.63 -4.17 23.00
CA LEU A 4 -0.29 -4.52 21.63
C LEU A 4 1.24 -4.55 21.55
N ALA A 5 1.82 -5.75 21.46
CA ALA A 5 3.26 -5.96 21.31
C ALA A 5 3.71 -5.63 19.88
N ILE A 6 3.44 -4.40 19.43
CA ILE A 6 4.11 -3.82 18.28
C ILE A 6 5.52 -3.52 18.79
N GLY A 7 6.46 -4.41 18.46
CA GLY A 7 7.81 -4.46 19.01
C GLY A 7 8.55 -3.12 18.91
N THR A 8 9.40 -2.87 19.90
CA THR A 8 10.07 -1.58 20.14
C THR A 8 11.47 -1.48 19.53
N GLY A 9 11.96 -2.55 18.87
CA GLY A 9 13.29 -2.60 18.25
C GLY A 9 13.27 -2.23 16.76
N PRO A 10 14.21 -1.41 16.25
CA PRO A 10 14.36 -1.14 14.82
C PRO A 10 14.54 -2.40 13.95
N GLU A 11 15.08 -3.47 14.53
CA GLU A 11 15.26 -4.78 13.90
C GLU A 11 13.95 -5.54 13.70
N ASP A 12 12.88 -5.19 14.42
CA ASP A 12 11.61 -5.90 14.32
C ASP A 12 10.73 -5.41 13.16
N CYS A 13 11.10 -4.32 12.49
CA CYS A 13 10.33 -3.76 11.38
C CYS A 13 11.24 -3.43 10.19
N TRP A 14 10.93 -3.98 9.01
CA TRP A 14 11.59 -3.61 7.78
C TRP A 14 10.75 -2.68 6.94
N THR A 15 11.33 -1.58 6.46
CA THR A 15 10.66 -0.65 5.56
C THR A 15 11.00 -0.94 4.11
N PHE A 16 9.98 -1.22 3.31
CA PHE A 16 10.08 -1.30 1.87
C PHE A 16 9.79 0.06 1.23
N HIS A 17 10.59 0.42 0.23
CA HIS A 17 10.38 1.62 -0.59
C HIS A 17 10.43 1.23 -2.06
N TYR A 18 9.29 1.37 -2.72
CA TYR A 18 9.13 1.11 -4.14
C TYR A 18 8.87 2.42 -4.87
N ILE A 19 9.58 2.63 -5.96
CA ILE A 19 9.34 3.71 -6.93
C ILE A 19 9.43 3.08 -8.32
N HIS A 20 8.48 3.39 -9.18
CA HIS A 20 8.53 3.03 -10.59
C HIS A 20 9.17 4.17 -11.39
N GLY A 21 10.48 4.04 -11.59
CA GLY A 21 11.41 5.09 -12.03
C GLY A 21 12.53 5.30 -10.98
N ASP A 22 13.53 6.10 -11.32
CA ASP A 22 14.68 6.42 -10.48
C ASP A 22 14.79 7.93 -10.24
N ARG A 23 14.63 8.36 -8.99
CA ARG A 23 14.76 9.79 -8.60
C ARG A 23 16.19 10.31 -8.68
N ASN A 24 17.16 9.40 -8.69
CA ASN A 24 18.57 9.71 -8.73
C ASN A 24 19.17 9.54 -10.12
N ALA A 25 18.37 9.18 -11.14
CA ALA A 25 18.83 9.06 -12.51
C ALA A 25 19.50 10.36 -12.97
N ARG A 26 20.69 10.21 -13.55
CA ARG A 26 21.49 11.28 -14.15
C ARG A 26 21.91 10.88 -15.55
N ASP A 27 22.02 11.83 -16.46
CA ASP A 27 22.62 11.63 -17.77
C ASP A 27 24.15 11.54 -17.71
N GLU A 28 24.80 11.41 -18.86
CA GLU A 28 26.26 11.34 -19.01
C GLU A 28 27.00 12.61 -18.53
N HIS A 29 26.28 13.72 -18.38
CA HIS A 29 26.80 15.00 -17.89
C HIS A 29 26.47 15.24 -16.40
N GLY A 30 25.83 14.28 -15.74
CA GLY A 30 25.43 14.40 -14.33
C GLY A 30 24.15 15.23 -14.12
N VAL A 31 23.40 15.52 -15.18
CA VAL A 31 22.14 16.28 -15.10
C VAL A 31 21.01 15.34 -14.67
N PRO A 32 20.15 15.72 -13.70
CA PRO A 32 18.97 14.95 -13.31
C PRO A 32 18.03 14.66 -14.48
N ILE A 33 17.74 13.37 -14.70
CA ILE A 33 16.73 12.92 -15.67
C ILE A 33 15.37 12.89 -14.96
N PRO A 34 14.38 13.70 -15.36
CA PRO A 34 13.03 13.65 -14.80
C PRO A 34 12.39 12.27 -15.00
N ILE A 35 11.53 11.83 -14.07
CA ILE A 35 10.82 10.53 -14.19
C ILE A 35 10.00 10.45 -15.49
N SER A 36 9.47 11.57 -15.96
CA SER A 36 8.71 11.66 -17.23
C SER A 36 9.55 11.39 -18.49
N GLU A 37 10.88 11.38 -18.36
CA GLU A 37 11.82 11.11 -19.46
C GLU A 37 12.50 9.74 -19.29
N GLN A 38 12.11 8.97 -18.26
CA GLN A 38 12.67 7.66 -17.97
C GLN A 38 11.81 6.55 -18.55
N GLU A 39 12.47 5.52 -19.06
CA GLU A 39 11.86 4.30 -19.56
C GLU A 39 12.34 3.08 -18.78
N TYR A 40 11.54 2.03 -18.79
CA TYR A 40 11.93 0.70 -18.35
C TYR A 40 11.69 -0.31 -19.46
N TYR A 41 12.51 -1.35 -19.50
CA TYR A 41 12.36 -2.42 -20.49
C TYR A 41 11.58 -3.59 -19.90
N ALA A 42 10.50 -3.97 -20.58
CA ALA A 42 9.74 -5.19 -20.32
C ALA A 42 9.31 -5.80 -21.64
N TYR A 43 9.27 -7.13 -21.74
CA TYR A 43 8.88 -7.83 -22.98
C TYR A 43 9.64 -7.37 -24.24
N ASN A 44 10.92 -7.03 -24.09
CA ASN A 44 11.77 -6.46 -25.15
C ASN A 44 11.25 -5.14 -25.75
N MET A 45 10.38 -4.42 -25.05
CA MET A 45 9.86 -3.11 -25.44
C MET A 45 10.16 -2.07 -24.34
N PRO A 46 10.47 -0.82 -24.71
CA PRO A 46 10.54 0.26 -23.76
C PRO A 46 9.12 0.71 -23.37
N TYR A 47 8.94 1.02 -22.09
CA TYR A 47 7.71 1.57 -21.53
C TYR A 47 8.02 2.78 -20.64
N PRO A 48 7.14 3.78 -20.58
CA PRO A 48 7.37 4.97 -19.76
C PRO A 48 7.32 4.66 -18.26
N ALA A 49 8.21 5.25 -17.49
CA ALA A 49 8.15 5.21 -16.03
C ALA A 49 6.90 5.95 -15.55
N THR A 50 6.14 5.33 -14.64
CA THR A 50 4.86 5.88 -14.18
C THR A 50 4.98 6.78 -12.96
N GLY A 51 6.10 6.74 -12.23
CA GLY A 51 6.29 7.45 -10.98
C GLY A 51 5.49 6.90 -9.80
N ALA A 52 4.81 5.77 -9.98
CA ALA A 52 4.12 5.06 -8.92
C ALA A 52 5.07 4.77 -7.77
N ARG A 53 4.59 4.84 -6.53
CA ARG A 53 5.43 4.62 -5.35
C ARG A 53 4.66 4.10 -4.17
N ALA A 54 5.30 3.21 -3.42
CA ALA A 54 4.77 2.68 -2.18
C ALA A 54 5.86 2.69 -1.09
N LYS A 55 5.49 3.07 0.13
CA LYS A 55 6.33 2.96 1.31
C LYS A 55 5.53 2.35 2.45
N PHE A 56 6.00 1.21 2.92
CA PHE A 56 5.36 0.49 4.01
C PHE A 56 6.37 -0.29 4.86
N GLY A 57 6.03 -0.48 6.13
CA GLY A 57 6.77 -1.30 7.08
C GLY A 57 6.13 -2.67 7.26
N VAL A 58 6.94 -3.71 7.45
CA VAL A 58 6.52 -5.06 7.79
C VAL A 58 7.13 -5.47 9.12
N GLN A 59 6.26 -5.90 10.03
CA GLN A 59 6.64 -6.45 11.33
C GLN A 59 5.95 -7.81 11.51
N ASP A 60 6.60 -8.83 10.96
CA ASP A 60 6.10 -10.21 10.90
C ASP A 60 5.86 -10.85 12.27
N LYS A 61 6.73 -10.58 13.27
CA LYS A 61 6.54 -11.06 14.65
C LYS A 61 5.22 -10.59 15.27
N ALA A 62 4.85 -9.33 15.03
CA ALA A 62 3.61 -8.77 15.56
C ALA A 62 2.40 -9.00 14.63
N GLY A 63 2.63 -9.47 13.41
CA GLY A 63 1.57 -9.66 12.42
C GLY A 63 1.10 -8.36 11.79
N ALA A 64 1.96 -7.36 11.63
CA ALA A 64 1.56 -6.00 11.25
C ALA A 64 2.21 -5.50 9.95
N ILE A 65 1.44 -4.80 9.14
CA ILE A 65 1.90 -3.99 8.02
C ILE A 65 1.48 -2.53 8.22
N PHE A 66 2.42 -1.60 8.06
CA PHE A 66 2.19 -0.16 8.22
C PHE A 66 2.40 0.57 6.91
N ILE A 67 1.33 1.05 6.29
CA ILE A 67 1.35 1.72 4.99
C ILE A 67 1.33 3.23 5.24
N THR A 68 2.28 3.96 4.65
CA THR A 68 2.39 5.42 4.85
C THR A 68 2.22 6.21 3.56
N HIS A 69 2.79 5.72 2.45
CA HIS A 69 2.71 6.40 1.16
C HIS A 69 2.34 5.37 0.12
N CYS A 70 1.29 5.62 -0.65
CA CYS A 70 0.87 4.77 -1.74
C CYS A 70 0.28 5.63 -2.86
N PHE A 71 0.94 5.63 -4.00
CA PHE A 71 0.51 6.34 -5.19
C PHE A 71 0.53 5.35 -6.35
N SER A 72 -0.64 5.09 -6.94
CA SER A 72 -0.79 4.14 -8.03
C SER A 72 -0.24 4.71 -9.34
N PRO A 73 0.11 3.86 -10.31
CA PRO A 73 0.43 4.31 -11.66
C PRO A 73 -0.69 5.16 -12.29
N THR A 74 -1.96 4.79 -12.05
CA THR A 74 -3.13 5.49 -12.58
C THR A 74 -3.32 6.90 -12.01
N ASP A 75 -2.82 7.18 -10.80
CA ASP A 75 -2.84 8.52 -10.20
C ASP A 75 -1.58 9.32 -10.57
N THR A 76 -0.42 8.68 -10.62
CA THR A 76 0.88 9.36 -10.81
C THR A 76 1.16 9.69 -12.27
N TYR A 77 0.84 8.78 -13.19
CA TYR A 77 1.14 8.97 -14.60
C TYR A 77 0.45 10.23 -15.18
N PRO A 78 -0.86 10.48 -14.98
CA PRO A 78 -1.48 11.69 -15.52
C PRO A 78 -0.91 12.99 -14.97
N ARG A 79 -0.38 12.97 -13.73
CA ARG A 79 0.28 14.13 -13.12
C ARG A 79 1.65 14.41 -13.74
N LEU A 80 2.32 13.39 -14.27
CA LEU A 80 3.63 13.51 -14.91
C LEU A 80 3.50 13.84 -16.39
N TYR A 81 2.59 13.18 -17.12
CA TYR A 81 2.51 13.25 -18.57
C TYR A 81 1.35 14.11 -19.09
N GLY A 82 0.43 14.54 -18.22
CA GLY A 82 -0.72 15.36 -18.61
C GLY A 82 -1.87 14.61 -19.32
N HIS A 83 -1.77 13.29 -19.44
CA HIS A 83 -2.82 12.44 -20.03
C HIS A 83 -2.92 11.09 -19.30
N ALA A 84 -4.04 10.39 -19.49
CA ALA A 84 -4.23 9.05 -18.95
C ALA A 84 -3.31 8.04 -19.64
N ILE A 85 -2.83 7.06 -18.87
CA ILE A 85 -2.10 5.90 -19.39
C ILE A 85 -3.08 4.86 -19.92
N ALA A 86 -2.76 4.22 -21.06
CA ALA A 86 -3.55 3.10 -21.54
C ALA A 86 -3.31 1.87 -20.67
N GLU A 87 -4.31 0.98 -20.55
CA GLU A 87 -4.20 -0.15 -19.64
C GLU A 87 -3.04 -1.11 -20.00
N HIS A 88 -2.72 -1.24 -21.28
CA HIS A 88 -1.63 -2.08 -21.77
C HIS A 88 -0.24 -1.48 -21.53
N ASP A 89 -0.15 -0.18 -21.24
CA ASP A 89 1.11 0.51 -20.92
C ASP A 89 1.40 0.52 -19.42
N LEU A 90 0.45 0.07 -18.61
CA LEU A 90 0.64 -0.05 -17.17
C LEU A 90 1.59 -1.23 -16.84
N PRO A 91 2.48 -1.08 -15.85
CA PRO A 91 3.30 -2.17 -15.37
C PRO A 91 2.46 -3.38 -14.94
N GLN A 92 2.94 -4.60 -15.14
CA GLN A 92 2.21 -5.79 -14.70
C GLN A 92 2.07 -5.83 -13.17
N VAL A 93 3.15 -5.54 -12.45
CA VAL A 93 3.12 -5.34 -10.99
C VAL A 93 2.77 -3.88 -10.72
N ARG A 94 1.48 -3.61 -10.63
CA ARG A 94 0.92 -2.25 -10.46
C ARG A 94 0.04 -2.10 -9.22
N SER A 95 -0.41 -3.20 -8.64
CA SER A 95 -1.34 -3.16 -7.52
C SER A 95 -0.58 -3.00 -6.20
N LEU A 96 -1.16 -2.24 -5.27
CA LEU A 96 -0.59 -2.15 -3.93
C LEU A 96 -0.70 -3.50 -3.19
N SER A 97 -1.74 -4.30 -3.43
CA SER A 97 -1.87 -5.64 -2.82
C SER A 97 -0.68 -6.54 -3.12
N ASP A 98 -0.22 -6.57 -4.37
CA ASP A 98 0.94 -7.39 -4.77
C ASP A 98 2.22 -6.93 -4.05
N LEU A 99 2.43 -5.62 -3.94
CA LEU A 99 3.59 -5.07 -3.24
C LEU A 99 3.55 -5.40 -1.74
N LEU A 100 2.38 -5.26 -1.11
CA LEU A 100 2.20 -5.60 0.31
C LEU A 100 2.42 -7.09 0.55
N PHE A 101 1.90 -7.96 -0.32
CA PHE A 101 2.11 -9.39 -0.22
C PHE A 101 3.59 -9.76 -0.40
N ALA A 102 4.27 -9.20 -1.40
CA ALA A 102 5.69 -9.43 -1.62
C ALA A 102 6.53 -9.01 -0.40
N GLY A 103 6.22 -7.85 0.19
CA GLY A 103 6.85 -7.41 1.42
C GLY A 103 6.54 -8.32 2.61
N TRP A 104 5.29 -8.80 2.75
CA TRP A 104 4.89 -9.75 3.79
C TRP A 104 5.59 -11.09 3.66
N LEU A 105 5.69 -11.63 2.43
CA LEU A 105 6.41 -12.86 2.11
C LEU A 105 7.91 -12.72 2.44
N THR A 106 8.46 -11.52 2.27
CA THR A 106 9.86 -11.22 2.59
C THR A 106 10.09 -11.06 4.10
N GLY A 107 9.15 -10.47 4.83
CA GLY A 107 9.23 -10.29 6.28
C GLY A 107 10.09 -9.10 6.74
N SER A 108 10.35 -9.06 8.04
CA SER A 108 11.13 -7.99 8.69
C SER A 108 12.65 -8.16 8.58
N HIS A 109 13.12 -9.29 8.02
CA HIS A 109 14.53 -9.63 7.89
C HIS A 109 14.86 -10.11 6.46
N PRO A 110 14.75 -9.25 5.43
CA PRO A 110 14.86 -9.64 4.02
C PRO A 110 16.21 -10.28 3.64
N ARG A 111 17.28 -10.02 4.41
CA ARG A 111 18.61 -10.61 4.18
C ARG A 111 18.74 -12.04 4.71
N ASN A 112 17.84 -12.46 5.59
CA ASN A 112 17.91 -13.74 6.29
C ASN A 112 16.94 -14.78 5.73
N GLY A 113 16.16 -14.44 4.69
CA GLY A 113 15.21 -15.34 4.04
C GLY A 113 13.80 -14.75 3.97
N GLN A 114 12.81 -15.62 3.78
CA GLN A 114 11.39 -15.29 3.76
C GLN A 114 10.82 -15.19 5.18
N ASN A 115 9.66 -14.55 5.30
CA ASN A 115 8.90 -14.47 6.55
C ASN A 115 8.56 -15.88 7.06
N PRO A 116 9.00 -16.25 8.28
CA PRO A 116 8.76 -17.58 8.83
C PRO A 116 7.31 -17.81 9.30
N ASN A 117 6.47 -16.77 9.34
CA ASN A 117 5.11 -16.81 9.86
C ASN A 117 4.10 -16.15 8.89
N LEU A 118 3.92 -16.74 7.71
CA LEU A 118 3.00 -16.21 6.68
C LEU A 118 1.54 -16.16 7.15
N TYR A 119 1.14 -17.08 8.03
CA TYR A 119 -0.19 -17.15 8.66
C TYR A 119 -0.40 -16.11 9.78
N GLY A 120 0.63 -15.32 10.09
CA GLY A 120 0.66 -14.42 11.23
C GLY A 120 0.08 -13.03 10.98
N LEU A 121 -0.43 -12.72 9.78
CA LEU A 121 -0.93 -11.39 9.48
C LEU A 121 -2.21 -11.12 10.28
N LYS A 122 -2.23 -10.02 11.04
CA LYS A 122 -3.32 -9.65 11.97
C LYS A 122 -3.78 -8.21 11.79
N TYR A 123 -2.85 -7.32 11.48
CA TYR A 123 -3.10 -5.89 11.46
C TYR A 123 -2.53 -5.25 10.20
N ILE A 124 -3.33 -4.43 9.54
CA ILE A 124 -2.89 -3.59 8.43
C ILE A 124 -3.31 -2.16 8.76
N PHE A 125 -2.33 -1.27 8.87
CA PHE A 125 -2.54 0.12 9.20
C PHE A 125 -2.29 0.98 7.97
N MET A 126 -3.26 1.82 7.60
CA MET A 126 -3.01 2.94 6.71
C MET A 126 -2.89 4.21 7.54
N ILE A 127 -1.72 4.82 7.46
CA ILE A 127 -1.34 5.99 8.25
C ILE A 127 -1.48 7.22 7.37
N ASP A 128 -1.97 8.31 7.95
CA ASP A 128 -2.08 9.63 7.30
C ASP A 128 -2.91 9.62 6.00
N ILE A 129 -4.17 9.18 6.12
CA ILE A 129 -5.11 9.12 5.00
C ILE A 129 -5.54 10.54 4.60
N VAL A 130 -4.96 11.05 3.51
CA VAL A 130 -5.22 12.41 3.01
C VAL A 130 -6.05 12.49 1.73
N ASN A 131 -6.33 11.36 1.05
CA ASN A 131 -7.10 11.40 -0.19
C ASN A 131 -8.58 11.69 0.09
N ARG A 132 -9.16 12.60 -0.70
CA ARG A 132 -10.50 13.16 -0.45
C ARG A 132 -11.61 12.12 -0.54
N GLU A 133 -11.46 11.14 -1.42
CA GLU A 133 -12.47 10.10 -1.64
C GLU A 133 -12.63 9.22 -0.38
N THR A 134 -11.55 8.64 0.14
CA THR A 134 -11.58 7.86 1.37
C THR A 134 -12.05 8.69 2.55
N VAL A 135 -11.52 9.92 2.71
CA VAL A 135 -11.94 10.82 3.81
C VAL A 135 -13.44 11.12 3.74
N SER A 136 -13.99 11.34 2.55
CA SER A 136 -15.42 11.57 2.35
C SER A 136 -16.26 10.34 2.73
N VAL A 137 -15.80 9.12 2.42
CA VAL A 137 -16.48 7.89 2.83
C VAL A 137 -16.39 7.70 4.35
N MET A 138 -15.23 7.92 4.97
CA MET A 138 -15.06 7.85 6.43
C MET A 138 -16.00 8.81 7.16
N LYS A 139 -16.13 10.06 6.69
CA LYS A 139 -17.07 11.03 7.26
C LYS A 139 -18.52 10.57 7.17
N ARG A 140 -18.92 9.98 6.03
CA ARG A 140 -20.28 9.44 5.87
C ARG A 140 -20.55 8.25 6.77
N ALA A 141 -19.57 7.35 6.93
CA ALA A 141 -19.67 6.21 7.84
C ALA A 141 -19.80 6.64 9.32
N LEU A 142 -19.12 7.71 9.73
CA LEU A 142 -19.30 8.28 11.06
C LEU A 142 -20.66 8.96 11.23
N ALA A 143 -21.08 9.74 10.22
CA ALA A 143 -22.34 10.46 10.25
C ALA A 143 -23.56 9.53 10.32
N SER A 144 -23.52 8.36 9.67
CA SER A 144 -24.61 7.35 9.79
C SER A 144 -24.77 6.81 11.21
N ARG A 145 -23.74 6.96 12.06
CA ARG A 145 -23.74 6.63 13.48
C ARG A 145 -23.93 7.86 14.39
N GLY A 146 -24.36 8.98 13.82
CA GLY A 146 -24.59 10.23 14.55
C GLY A 146 -23.32 10.92 15.05
N LYS A 147 -22.17 10.69 14.39
CA LYS A 147 -20.88 11.28 14.76
C LYS A 147 -20.33 12.19 13.66
N ASP A 148 -19.88 13.37 14.06
CA ASP A 148 -19.20 14.32 13.15
C ASP A 148 -17.67 14.18 13.15
N ARG A 149 -17.13 13.47 14.14
CA ARG A 149 -15.69 13.24 14.32
C ARG A 149 -15.42 11.83 14.84
N PRO A 150 -14.23 11.27 14.55
CA PRO A 150 -13.81 10.02 15.17
C PRO A 150 -13.76 10.14 16.70
N SER A 151 -14.02 9.04 17.38
CA SER A 151 -13.81 8.92 18.83
C SER A 151 -12.31 8.98 19.14
N VAL A 152 -11.97 9.35 20.38
CA VAL A 152 -10.59 9.22 20.87
C VAL A 152 -10.17 7.76 20.77
N TRP A 153 -8.87 7.50 20.59
CA TRP A 153 -8.28 6.15 20.57
C TRP A 153 -8.94 5.23 21.62
N PRO A 154 -9.41 4.02 21.26
CA PRO A 154 -9.10 3.24 20.04
C PRO A 154 -9.87 3.63 18.77
N GLY A 155 -10.73 4.66 18.83
CA GLY A 155 -11.46 5.13 17.65
C GLY A 155 -12.81 4.46 17.48
N ASP A 156 -13.21 4.22 16.24
CA ASP A 156 -14.52 3.67 15.87
C ASP A 156 -14.36 2.40 15.04
N ASP A 157 -15.04 1.33 15.46
CA ASP A 157 -15.00 0.02 14.79
C ASP A 157 -16.19 -0.15 13.84
N PHE A 158 -15.91 -0.51 12.59
CA PHE A 158 -16.94 -0.82 11.59
C PHE A 158 -16.87 -2.30 11.21
N ASN A 159 -17.98 -3.03 11.35
CA ASN A 159 -18.04 -4.42 10.93
C ASN A 159 -18.12 -4.48 9.39
N VAL A 160 -17.35 -5.38 8.78
CA VAL A 160 -17.35 -5.58 7.32
C VAL A 160 -18.68 -6.12 6.77
N ALA A 161 -19.56 -6.63 7.64
CA ALA A 161 -20.93 -7.01 7.29
C ALA A 161 -21.89 -5.80 7.20
N ASP A 162 -21.55 -4.67 7.82
CA ASP A 162 -22.37 -3.46 7.79
C ASP A 162 -22.12 -2.65 6.51
N ALA A 163 -23.13 -1.87 6.09
CA ALA A 163 -23.03 -1.02 4.90
C ALA A 163 -21.84 -0.04 4.97
N GLU A 164 -21.54 0.51 6.14
CA GLU A 164 -20.40 1.40 6.38
C GLU A 164 -19.07 0.68 6.24
N GLY A 165 -18.95 -0.53 6.81
CA GLY A 165 -17.74 -1.33 6.70
C GLY A 165 -17.46 -1.72 5.24
N GLN A 166 -18.50 -2.12 4.51
CA GLN A 166 -18.40 -2.40 3.07
C GLN A 166 -18.02 -1.15 2.27
N ALA A 167 -18.60 0.01 2.60
CA ALA A 167 -18.24 1.27 1.97
C ALA A 167 -16.77 1.63 2.21
N LEU A 168 -16.27 1.46 3.44
CA LEU A 168 -14.86 1.68 3.80
C LEU A 168 -13.92 0.74 3.05
N LEU A 169 -14.28 -0.56 2.95
CA LEU A 169 -13.53 -1.53 2.14
C LEU A 169 -13.51 -1.18 0.65
N GLY A 170 -14.57 -0.54 0.14
CA GLY A 170 -14.66 -0.10 -1.25
C GLY A 170 -13.85 1.16 -1.60
N THR A 171 -13.24 1.83 -0.62
CA THR A 171 -12.44 3.04 -0.86
C THR A 171 -11.12 2.74 -1.58
N PRO A 172 -10.46 3.74 -2.18
CA PRO A 172 -9.09 3.58 -2.70
C PRO A 172 -8.08 2.99 -1.69
N ASN A 173 -8.31 3.20 -0.40
CA ASN A 173 -7.50 2.69 0.71
C ASN A 173 -7.89 1.26 1.14
N GLY A 174 -9.19 0.97 1.17
CA GLY A 174 -9.70 -0.35 1.56
C GLY A 174 -9.47 -1.40 0.47
N LYS A 175 -9.63 -1.03 -0.81
CA LYS A 175 -9.57 -1.97 -1.95
C LYS A 175 -8.28 -2.79 -1.99
N PRO A 176 -7.08 -2.21 -1.90
CA PRO A 176 -5.84 -2.99 -1.89
C PRO A 176 -5.77 -4.00 -0.74
N ILE A 177 -6.32 -3.66 0.42
CA ILE A 177 -6.35 -4.56 1.58
C ILE A 177 -7.31 -5.72 1.30
N GLY A 178 -8.49 -5.44 0.74
CA GLY A 178 -9.43 -6.47 0.30
C GLY A 178 -8.84 -7.41 -0.75
N TYR A 179 -8.13 -6.87 -1.75
CA TYR A 179 -7.45 -7.68 -2.76
C TYR A 179 -6.36 -8.56 -2.16
N LEU A 180 -5.49 -8.01 -1.30
CA LEU A 180 -4.46 -8.75 -0.60
C LEU A 180 -5.06 -9.96 0.14
N LEU A 181 -6.07 -9.72 0.98
CA LEU A 181 -6.69 -10.76 1.79
C LEU A 181 -7.40 -11.80 0.93
N ASN A 182 -8.10 -11.40 -0.12
CA ASN A 182 -8.85 -12.32 -0.97
C ASN A 182 -7.96 -13.15 -1.90
N GLN A 183 -6.96 -12.53 -2.54
CA GLN A 183 -6.06 -13.19 -3.49
C GLN A 183 -5.07 -14.14 -2.80
N HIS A 184 -4.68 -13.83 -1.57
CA HIS A 184 -3.69 -14.59 -0.81
C HIS A 184 -4.26 -15.28 0.43
N LYS A 185 -5.58 -15.46 0.51
CA LYS A 185 -6.22 -16.01 1.72
C LYS A 185 -5.60 -17.32 2.19
N ASN A 186 -5.28 -18.23 1.27
CA ASN A 186 -4.69 -19.53 1.58
C ASN A 186 -3.25 -19.40 2.08
N ASP A 187 -2.47 -18.50 1.47
CA ASP A 187 -1.09 -18.21 1.86
C ASP A 187 -1.04 -17.54 3.25
N LEU A 188 -2.10 -16.80 3.60
CA LEU A 188 -2.29 -16.11 4.87
C LEU A 188 -3.06 -16.94 5.91
N GLY A 189 -3.56 -18.12 5.54
CA GLY A 189 -4.20 -19.07 6.47
C GLY A 189 -5.66 -18.78 6.78
N TYR A 190 -6.31 -17.94 6.00
CA TYR A 190 -7.74 -17.70 6.07
C TYR A 190 -8.48 -18.68 5.14
N GLN A 191 -9.51 -19.36 5.66
CA GLN A 191 -10.34 -20.31 4.91
C GLN A 191 -11.64 -19.65 4.43
#